data_AF-D9ZK24-F1
#
_entry.id   AF-D9ZK24-F1
#
_cell.length_a   1.000
_cell.length_b   1.000
_cell.length_c   1.000
_cell.angle_alpha   90.00
_cell.angle_beta   90.00
_cell.angle_gamma   90.00
#
_symmetry.space_group_name_H-M   'P 1'
#
loop_
_entity.id
_entity.type
_entity.pdbx_description
1 polymer ?
#
loop_
_entity_poly.entity_id
_entity_poly.type
_entity_poly.pdbx_seq_one_letter_code
_entity_poly.pdbx_strand_id
1 'polypeptide(L)' 'IRGGVLFPGTDHIDQWNKIIEQLGTPAQEFMQRLQPTVRNYVENRPRYPGYPFDRLFPDVLFPSD' A
#
# COMPACT_ATOMS: atom_id res chain seq x y z
N ILE A 1 9.96 14.76 4.18
CA ILE A 1 9.02 13.70 3.73
C ILE A 1 9.67 12.82 2.64
N ARG A 2 10.49 11.85 3.08
CA ARG A 2 11.22 10.78 2.35
C ARG A 2 12.12 11.09 1.14
N GLY A 3 11.85 12.09 0.28
CA GLY A 3 12.75 12.45 -0.84
C GLY A 3 12.83 11.42 -2.00
N GLY A 4 12.08 10.32 -1.94
CA GLY A 4 12.02 9.27 -2.96
C GLY A 4 10.59 8.75 -3.19
N VAL A 5 10.39 7.98 -4.26
CA VAL A 5 9.08 7.40 -4.62
C VAL A 5 8.56 6.53 -3.46
N LEU A 6 7.34 6.79 -2.99
CA LEU A 6 6.76 6.10 -1.83
C LEU A 6 6.51 4.60 -2.08
N PHE A 7 6.18 4.25 -3.31
CA PHE A 7 5.91 2.88 -3.74
C PHE A 7 6.65 2.64 -5.06
N PRO A 8 7.97 2.34 -5.03
CA PRO A 8 8.75 2.11 -6.24
C PRO A 8 8.40 0.71 -6.77
N GLY A 9 7.40 0.66 -7.64
CA GLY A 9 7.00 -0.56 -8.35
C GLY A 9 7.73 -0.70 -9.67
N THR A 10 8.22 -1.90 -9.99
CA THR A 10 8.81 -2.19 -11.31
C THR A 10 7.76 -2.49 -12.39
N ASP A 11 6.56 -2.88 -11.97
CA ASP A 11 5.38 -3.10 -12.80
C ASP A 11 4.08 -2.91 -11.98
N HIS A 12 2.91 -3.13 -12.58
CA HIS A 12 1.62 -2.93 -11.91
C HIS A 12 1.38 -3.90 -10.75
N ILE A 13 1.94 -5.11 -10.83
CA ILE A 13 1.84 -6.13 -9.78
C ILE A 13 2.74 -5.76 -8.60
N ASP A 14 3.98 -5.39 -8.87
CA ASP A 14 4.95 -5.01 -7.85
C ASP A 14 4.48 -3.72 -7.15
N GLN A 15 4.01 -2.73 -7.92
CA GLN A 15 3.43 -1.51 -7.37
C GLN A 15 2.27 -1.81 -6.40
N TRP A 16 1.37 -2.71 -6.78
CA TRP A 16 0.28 -3.13 -5.90
C TRP A 16 0.80 -3.75 -4.59
N ASN A 17 1.78 -4.65 -4.67
CA ASN A 17 2.38 -5.28 -3.50
C ASN A 17 3.01 -4.23 -2.56
N LYS A 18 3.78 -3.28 -3.11
CA LYS A 18 4.38 -2.20 -2.32
C LYS A 18 3.34 -1.35 -1.60
N ILE A 19 2.19 -1.11 -2.22
CA ILE A 19 1.09 -0.34 -1.61
C ILE A 19 0.48 -1.12 -0.45
N ILE A 20 0.07 -2.38 -0.65
CA ILE A 20 -0.63 -3.15 0.40
C ILE A 20 0.29 -3.55 1.55
N GLU A 21 1.59 -3.75 1.31
CA GLU A 21 2.56 -4.03 2.37
C GLU A 21 2.73 -2.85 3.33
N GLN A 22 2.59 -1.62 2.80
CA GLN A 22 2.77 -0.39 3.59
C GLN A 22 1.45 0.09 4.21
N LEU A 23 0.35 0.07 3.44
CA LEU A 23 -0.95 0.63 3.83
C LEU A 23 -1.94 -0.42 4.34
N GLY A 24 -1.65 -1.70 4.12
CA GLY A 24 -2.53 -2.81 4.45
C GLY A 24 -3.42 -3.25 3.30
N THR A 25 -4.05 -4.40 3.48
CA THR A 25 -4.99 -4.95 2.50
C THR A 25 -6.31 -4.16 2.54
N PRO A 26 -6.81 -3.67 1.38
CA PRO A 26 -8.05 -2.91 1.33
C PRO A 26 -9.28 -3.70 1.82
N ALA A 27 -10.33 -2.97 2.20
CA ALA A 27 -11.62 -3.53 2.56
C ALA A 27 -12.31 -4.26 1.39
N GLN A 28 -13.22 -5.19 1.72
CA GLN A 28 -13.91 -6.01 0.73
C GLN A 28 -14.74 -5.18 -0.27
N GLU A 29 -15.32 -4.06 0.17
CA GLU A 29 -16.05 -3.13 -0.70
C GLU A 29 -15.17 -2.54 -1.82
N PHE A 30 -13.88 -2.32 -1.55
CA PHE A 30 -12.93 -1.91 -2.56
C PHE A 30 -12.63 -3.05 -3.53
N MET A 31 -12.41 -4.26 -3.02
CA MET A 31 -12.15 -5.46 -3.85
C MET A 31 -13.29 -5.72 -4.82
N GLN A 32 -14.54 -5.48 -4.41
CA GLN A 32 -15.74 -5.62 -5.23
C GLN A 32 -15.82 -4.66 -6.43
N ARG A 33 -15.00 -3.61 -6.46
CA ARG A 33 -14.91 -2.68 -7.61
C ARG A 33 -13.87 -3.11 -8.65
N LEU A 34 -13.01 -4.07 -8.31
CA LEU A 34 -11.97 -4.57 -9.20
C LEU A 34 -12.53 -5.52 -10.25
N GLN A 35 -11.88 -5.56 -11.43
CA GLN A 35 -12.17 -6.55 -12.47
C GLN A 35 -11.97 -7.97 -11.92
N PRO A 36 -12.77 -8.97 -12.34
CA PRO A 36 -12.72 -10.33 -11.77
C PRO A 36 -11.32 -10.95 -11.74
N THR A 37 -10.55 -10.82 -12.82
CA THR A 37 -9.19 -11.36 -12.92
C THR A 37 -8.24 -10.69 -11.92
N VAL A 38 -8.35 -9.37 -11.77
CA VAL A 38 -7.55 -8.61 -10.81
C VAL A 38 -7.97 -8.99 -9.39
N ARG A 39 -9.28 -9.00 -9.10
CA ARG A 39 -9.84 -9.39 -7.80
C ARG A 39 -9.31 -10.74 -7.33
N ASN A 40 -9.41 -11.76 -8.18
CA ASN A 40 -8.90 -13.10 -7.87
C ASN A 40 -7.40 -13.07 -7.55
N TYR A 41 -6.62 -12.30 -8.29
CA TYR A 41 -5.20 -12.15 -8.00
C TYR A 41 -4.96 -11.52 -6.61
N VAL A 42 -5.70 -10.45 -6.27
CA VAL A 42 -5.51 -9.73 -5.01
C VAL A 42 -5.99 -10.51 -3.79
N GLU A 43 -7.13 -11.20 -3.90
CA GLU A 43 -7.73 -11.97 -2.80
C GLU A 43 -6.89 -13.19 -2.43
N ASN A 44 -6.08 -13.71 -3.35
CA ASN A 44 -5.13 -14.80 -3.10
C ASN A 44 -3.80 -14.33 -2.49
N ARG A 45 -3.61 -13.03 -2.23
CA ARG A 45 -2.40 -12.51 -1.57
C ARG A 45 -2.54 -12.56 -0.04
N PRO A 46 -1.42 -12.67 0.69
CA PRO A 46 -1.42 -12.52 2.15
C PRO A 46 -2.09 -11.20 2.56
N ARG A 47 -2.88 -11.24 3.63
CA ARG A 47 -3.45 -10.02 4.22
C ARG A 47 -2.38 -9.29 5.02
N TYR A 48 -2.23 -8.00 4.76
CA TYR A 48 -1.32 -7.12 5.46
C TYR A 48 -2.10 -6.16 6.36
N PRO A 49 -1.68 -5.97 7.62
CA PRO A 49 -2.33 -5.01 8.52
C PRO A 49 -1.99 -3.55 8.18
N GLY A 50 -0.92 -3.31 7.40
CA GLY A 50 -0.38 -1.97 7.14
C GLY A 50 0.41 -1.42 8.34
N TYR A 51 1.12 -0.32 8.10
CA TYR A 51 1.81 0.43 9.14
C TYR A 51 1.03 1.70 9.50
N PRO A 52 1.04 2.13 10.77
CA PRO A 52 0.46 3.41 11.15
C PRO A 52 1.18 4.56 10.45
N PHE A 53 0.45 5.65 10.20
CA PHE A 53 0.98 6.82 9.50
C PHE A 53 2.22 7.41 10.18
N ASP A 54 2.29 7.41 11.50
CA ASP A 54 3.43 7.90 12.27
C ASP A 54 4.71 7.11 11.99
N ARG A 55 4.59 5.82 11.64
CA ARG A 55 5.73 4.99 11.23
C ARG A 55 6.10 5.22 9.76
N LEU A 56 5.11 5.48 8.91
CA LEU A 56 5.33 5.79 7.50
C LEU A 56 5.97 7.17 7.32
N PHE A 57 5.54 8.13 8.12
CA PHE A 57 5.92 9.54 8.08
C PHE A 57 6.26 10.04 9.49
N PRO A 58 7.40 9.62 10.07
CA PRO A 58 7.79 10.06 11.40
C PRO A 58 8.05 11.57 11.44
N ASP A 59 7.79 12.19 12.59
CA ASP A 59 7.86 13.65 12.81
C ASP A 59 9.21 14.26 12.45
N VAL A 60 10.31 13.50 12.57
CA VAL A 60 11.66 13.90 12.12
C VAL A 60 11.74 14.25 10.62
N LEU A 61 10.76 13.82 9.82
CA LEU A 61 10.66 14.14 8.39
C LEU A 61 9.98 15.49 8.12
N PHE A 62 9.49 16.14 9.15
CA PHE A 62 8.85 17.44 9.12
C PHE A 62 9.74 18.47 9.85
N PRO A 63 9.74 19.74 9.43
CA PRO A 63 10.44 20.78 10.15
C PRO A 63 9.85 20.92 11.56
N SER A 64 10.71 21.02 12.58
CA SER A 64 10.28 21.54 13.88
C SER A 64 10.01 23.03 13.69
N ASP A 65 8.77 23.47 13.93
CA ASP A 65 8.47 24.91 14.11
C ASP A 65 9.26 25.49 15.29
#